data_AF-A0AA36MH43-F1
#
_entry.id   AF-A0AA36MH43-F1
#
_cell.length_a   1.000
_cell.length_b   1.000
_cell.length_c   1.000
_cell.angle_alpha   90.00
_cell.angle_beta   90.00
_cell.angle_gamma   90.00
#
_symmetry.space_group_name_H-M   'P 1'
#
loop_
_entity.id
_entity.type
_entity.pdbx_description
1 polymer ?
#
loop_
_entity_poly.entity_id
_entity_poly.type
_entity_poly.pdbx_seq_one_letter_code
_entity_poly.pdbx_strand_id
1 'polypeptide(L)'
;MAGPQIQDSALESRARVASPFRGVDLDGDKLDNLDEWYADTISGKGGPPTGFMKDLFLRSFFGKYRQSGWFKMSRKYTGHNRQPCENDYQAAYELFKSSIKNNKHFYGQDDGKGWFWLVAGQNPGGLYLYVTKAPPYGERPLALIKESNPEEFFEKVNWHMCFVRLHKWNLWGGKATEFPYPMMWRLRNQ
;
A
#
# COMPACT_ATOMS: atom_id res chain seq x y z
N MET A 1 -55.81 35.84 1.65
CA MET A 1 -55.07 34.81 2.42
C MET A 1 -54.28 34.01 1.40
N ALA A 2 -53.05 34.42 1.08
CA ALA A 2 -51.79 34.05 1.74
C ALA A 2 -51.51 32.55 1.61
N GLY A 3 -50.53 32.20 0.74
CA GLY A 3 -49.96 30.85 0.61
C GLY A 3 -49.19 30.42 1.87
N PRO A 4 -48.61 29.20 1.88
CA PRO A 4 -47.31 29.07 1.24
C PRO A 4 -47.05 27.74 0.51
N GLN A 5 -46.02 27.81 -0.34
CA GLN A 5 -45.24 26.72 -0.93
C GLN A 5 -44.60 25.87 0.17
N ILE A 6 -44.53 24.54 -0.04
CA ILE A 6 -43.46 23.72 0.53
C ILE A 6 -42.79 23.01 -0.64
N GLN A 7 -41.68 23.60 -1.07
CA GLN A 7 -40.63 22.99 -1.87
C GLN A 7 -39.80 22.04 -0.98
N ASP A 8 -39.18 21.06 -1.64
CA ASP A 8 -37.93 20.40 -1.26
C ASP A 8 -37.87 19.62 0.07
N SER A 9 -38.13 18.31 0.00
CA SER A 9 -37.47 17.37 0.93
C SER A 9 -37.30 15.93 0.41
N ALA A 10 -37.42 15.70 -0.91
CA ALA A 10 -37.26 14.35 -1.50
C ALA A 10 -35.79 13.93 -1.73
N LEU A 11 -34.83 14.67 -1.17
CA LEU A 11 -33.39 14.46 -1.37
C LEU A 11 -32.63 13.98 -0.12
N GLU A 12 -33.27 13.91 1.04
CA GLU A 12 -32.64 13.44 2.28
C GLU A 12 -33.39 12.22 2.82
N SER A 13 -32.81 11.04 2.64
CA SER A 13 -33.03 9.79 3.42
C SER A 13 -32.87 8.51 2.60
N ARG A 14 -32.05 8.52 1.54
CA ARG A 14 -31.34 7.29 1.14
C ARG A 14 -30.25 6.99 2.18
N ALA A 15 -30.70 6.62 3.38
CA ALA A 15 -29.88 5.98 4.39
C ALA A 15 -29.14 4.84 3.69
N ARG A 16 -27.82 4.95 3.63
CA ARG A 16 -26.95 3.90 3.10
C ARG A 16 -27.19 2.67 3.97
N VAL A 17 -27.96 1.72 3.45
CA VAL A 17 -28.10 0.39 4.06
C VAL A 17 -26.69 -0.20 4.09
N ALA A 18 -26.08 -0.20 5.27
CA ALA A 18 -24.78 -0.80 5.50
C ALA A 18 -24.93 -2.32 5.32
N SER A 19 -24.49 -2.82 4.17
CA SER A 19 -24.40 -4.25 3.93
C SER A 19 -23.36 -4.86 4.88
N PRO A 20 -23.69 -5.91 5.66
CA PRO A 20 -22.81 -6.49 6.67
C PRO A 20 -21.63 -7.29 6.10
N PHE A 21 -21.42 -7.26 4.78
CA PHE A 21 -20.39 -8.02 4.07
C PHE A 21 -19.24 -7.16 3.52
N ARG A 22 -19.14 -5.87 3.88
CA ARG A 22 -17.94 -5.10 3.52
C ARG A 22 -16.74 -5.69 4.27
N GLY A 23 -15.74 -6.15 3.53
CA GLY A 23 -14.42 -6.43 4.06
C GLY A 23 -13.94 -5.27 4.94
N VAL A 24 -13.14 -5.61 5.95
CA VAL A 24 -12.71 -4.75 7.07
C VAL A 24 -12.68 -3.26 6.71
N ASP A 25 -13.53 -2.52 7.43
CA ASP A 25 -13.66 -1.07 7.50
C ASP A 25 -12.28 -0.37 7.37
N LEU A 26 -12.06 0.28 6.22
CA LEU A 26 -10.89 1.09 5.89
C LEU A 26 -11.09 2.55 6.35
N ASP A 27 -12.22 2.84 6.99
CA ASP A 27 -12.78 4.16 7.25
C ASP A 27 -12.07 4.80 8.48
N GLY A 28 -11.30 4.00 9.25
CA GLY A 28 -10.44 4.47 10.35
C GLY A 28 -9.16 5.20 9.93
N ASP A 29 -8.80 5.20 8.64
CA ASP A 29 -7.61 5.84 8.08
C ASP A 29 -7.90 7.02 7.13
N LYS A 30 -9.15 7.50 7.07
CA LYS A 30 -9.58 8.51 6.09
C LYS A 30 -9.20 8.14 4.65
N LEU A 31 -9.25 6.84 4.29
CA LEU A 31 -8.95 6.39 2.92
C LEU A 31 -9.98 6.91 1.89
N ASP A 32 -11.05 7.53 2.37
CA ASP A 32 -11.99 8.35 1.58
C ASP A 32 -11.32 9.59 0.95
N ASN A 33 -10.24 10.11 1.56
CA ASN A 33 -9.46 11.23 1.04
C ASN A 33 -8.00 10.85 0.81
N LEU A 34 -7.71 10.32 -0.37
CA LEU A 34 -6.37 9.90 -0.79
C LEU A 34 -5.37 11.07 -0.81
N ASP A 35 -5.83 12.30 -1.04
CA ASP A 35 -4.96 13.47 -1.09
C ASP A 35 -4.45 13.86 0.31
N GLU A 36 -5.31 13.82 1.33
CA GLU A 36 -4.89 13.97 2.73
C GLU A 36 -3.90 12.87 3.13
N TRP A 37 -4.21 11.62 2.78
CA TRP A 37 -3.36 10.48 3.13
C TRP A 37 -1.99 10.54 2.45
N TYR A 38 -1.95 11.02 1.20
CA TYR A 38 -0.72 11.32 0.47
C TYR A 38 0.04 12.47 1.14
N ALA A 39 -0.63 13.58 1.47
CA ALA A 39 -0.01 14.75 2.11
C ALA A 39 0.67 14.38 3.43
N ASP A 40 0.02 13.56 4.27
CA ASP A 40 0.60 13.06 5.51
C ASP A 40 1.89 12.26 5.26
N THR A 41 1.93 11.52 4.15
CA THR A 41 3.08 10.70 3.76
C THR A 41 4.26 11.55 3.30
N ILE A 42 4.02 12.70 2.64
CA ILE A 42 5.06 13.59 2.10
C ILE A 42 5.41 14.77 3.02
N SER A 43 5.05 14.68 4.31
CA SER A 43 5.31 15.71 5.33
C SER A 43 6.68 15.59 6.02
N GLY A 44 7.54 14.69 5.56
CA GLY A 44 8.76 14.25 6.24
C GLY A 44 10.05 14.88 5.76
N LYS A 45 11.17 14.39 6.32
CA LYS A 45 12.54 14.79 5.94
C LYS A 45 13.05 14.12 4.66
N GLY A 46 12.31 13.14 4.13
CA GLY A 46 12.73 12.34 2.98
C GLY A 46 13.91 11.42 3.27
N GLY A 47 14.49 10.89 2.19
CA GLY A 47 15.67 10.04 2.24
C GLY A 47 15.36 8.57 2.53
N PRO A 48 16.38 7.75 2.82
CA PRO A 48 16.22 6.33 3.09
C PRO A 48 15.45 6.06 4.39
N PRO A 49 14.77 4.90 4.50
CA PRO A 49 14.05 4.51 5.71
C PRO A 49 14.98 4.36 6.91
N THR A 50 14.46 4.64 8.10
CA THR A 50 15.19 4.58 9.38
C THR A 50 14.56 3.58 10.35
N GLY A 51 15.32 3.16 11.36
CA GLY A 51 14.86 2.24 12.41
C GLY A 51 14.34 0.91 11.86
N PHE A 52 13.22 0.41 12.39
CA PHE A 52 12.63 -0.87 11.98
C PHE A 52 12.25 -0.93 10.49
N MET A 53 11.83 0.20 9.91
CA MET A 53 11.49 0.27 8.48
C MET A 53 12.71 -0.06 7.62
N LYS A 54 13.92 0.34 8.04
CA LYS A 54 15.16 0.04 7.32
C LYS A 54 15.41 -1.46 7.21
N ASP A 55 15.24 -2.19 8.31
CA ASP A 55 15.38 -3.66 8.33
C ASP A 55 14.28 -4.35 7.52
N LEU A 56 13.07 -3.80 7.55
CA LEU A 56 11.96 -4.30 6.77
C LEU A 56 12.18 -4.13 5.26
N PHE A 57 12.74 -2.99 4.85
CA PHE A 57 13.16 -2.73 3.46
C PHE A 57 14.26 -3.68 3.03
N LEU A 58 15.29 -3.89 3.86
CA LEU A 58 16.34 -4.86 3.60
C LEU A 58 15.73 -6.26 3.38
N ARG A 59 14.87 -6.72 4.29
CA ARG A 59 14.22 -8.04 4.16
C ARG A 59 13.44 -8.20 2.86
N SER A 60 12.82 -7.12 2.39
CA SER A 60 11.85 -7.16 1.29
C SER A 60 12.46 -6.90 -0.09
N PHE A 61 13.46 -6.02 -0.17
CA PHE A 61 14.04 -5.56 -1.42
C PHE A 61 15.53 -5.92 -1.58
N PHE A 62 16.17 -6.56 -0.59
CA PHE A 62 17.54 -7.04 -0.76
C PHE A 62 17.55 -8.40 -1.50
N GLY A 63 17.86 -8.37 -2.79
CA GLY A 63 17.82 -9.56 -3.61
C GLY A 63 17.94 -9.27 -5.10
N LYS A 64 17.53 -10.23 -5.91
CA LYS A 64 17.50 -10.10 -7.37
C LYS A 64 16.17 -10.61 -7.89
N TYR A 65 15.57 -9.84 -8.80
CA TYR A 65 14.47 -10.34 -9.61
C TYR A 65 15.01 -11.33 -10.64
N ARG A 66 14.36 -12.49 -10.76
CA ARG A 66 14.59 -13.40 -11.87
C ARG A 66 13.93 -12.85 -13.13
N GLN A 67 14.38 -13.33 -14.30
CA GLN A 67 13.73 -13.02 -15.58
C GLN A 67 12.25 -13.43 -15.60
N SER A 68 11.86 -14.42 -14.81
CA SER A 68 10.46 -14.85 -14.63
C SER A 68 9.62 -13.92 -13.74
N GLY A 69 10.15 -12.78 -13.28
CA GLY A 69 9.45 -11.84 -12.40
C GLY A 69 9.49 -12.22 -10.91
N TRP A 70 9.88 -13.44 -10.56
CA TRP A 70 9.98 -13.88 -9.17
C TRP A 70 11.16 -13.23 -8.44
N PHE A 71 10.87 -12.62 -7.28
CA PHE A 71 11.90 -12.03 -6.42
C PHE A 71 12.63 -13.12 -5.62
N LYS A 72 13.96 -13.17 -5.73
CA LYS A 72 14.80 -14.03 -4.90
C LYS A 72 15.50 -13.18 -3.85
N MET A 73 15.03 -13.26 -2.61
CA MET A 73 15.69 -12.67 -1.45
C MET A 73 17.13 -13.20 -1.33
N SER A 74 18.09 -12.29 -1.14
CA SER A 74 19.46 -12.64 -0.81
C SER A 74 19.64 -12.66 0.70
N ARG A 75 20.27 -13.71 1.24
CA ARG A 75 20.66 -13.80 2.66
C ARG A 75 22.18 -13.68 2.86
N LYS A 76 22.91 -13.34 1.79
CA LYS A 76 24.36 -13.11 1.84
C LYS A 76 24.61 -11.61 1.98
N TYR A 77 24.45 -11.10 3.19
CA TYR A 77 24.78 -9.72 3.51
C TYR A 77 26.29 -9.49 3.40
N THR A 78 26.69 -8.27 3.06
CA THR A 78 28.08 -7.90 2.78
C THR A 78 28.87 -7.47 4.02
N GLY A 79 28.20 -7.29 5.17
CA GLY A 79 28.83 -6.95 6.43
C GLY A 79 29.65 -8.08 7.06
N HIS A 80 30.47 -7.72 8.05
CA HIS A 80 31.25 -8.66 8.84
C HIS A 80 30.33 -9.72 9.48
N ASN A 81 30.77 -10.98 9.53
CA ASN A 81 29.96 -12.11 9.97
C ASN A 81 28.62 -12.31 9.23
N ARG A 82 28.51 -11.82 7.99
CA ARG A 82 27.26 -11.85 7.19
C ARG A 82 26.11 -11.13 7.87
N GLN A 83 26.43 -10.07 8.62
CA GLN A 83 25.42 -9.15 9.15
C GLN A 83 25.07 -8.09 8.09
N PRO A 84 23.86 -7.51 8.14
CA PRO A 84 23.51 -6.36 7.33
C PRO A 84 24.49 -5.20 7.55
N CYS A 85 24.94 -4.56 6.47
CA CYS A 85 25.72 -3.33 6.54
C CYS A 85 25.05 -2.19 5.77
N GLU A 86 25.55 -0.95 5.94
CA GLU A 86 24.96 0.23 5.30
C GLU A 86 24.81 0.11 3.78
N ASN A 87 25.79 -0.54 3.12
CA ASN A 87 25.75 -0.77 1.69
C ASN A 87 24.60 -1.69 1.27
N ASP A 88 24.25 -2.68 2.10
CA ASP A 88 23.13 -3.59 1.81
C ASP A 88 21.79 -2.86 1.92
N TYR A 89 21.66 -1.97 2.92
CA TYR A 89 20.49 -1.13 3.10
C TYR A 89 20.32 -0.13 1.95
N GLN A 90 21.43 0.50 1.53
CA GLN A 90 21.44 1.39 0.38
C GLN A 90 21.05 0.66 -0.91
N ALA A 91 21.60 -0.54 -1.14
CA ALA A 91 21.27 -1.35 -2.30
C ALA A 91 19.78 -1.76 -2.33
N ALA A 92 19.19 -2.10 -1.17
CA ALA A 92 17.76 -2.39 -1.08
C ALA A 92 16.90 -1.16 -1.39
N TYR A 93 17.28 0.01 -0.88
CA TYR A 93 16.59 1.26 -1.16
C TYR A 93 16.68 1.69 -2.63
N GLU A 94 17.84 1.52 -3.26
CA GLU A 94 18.04 1.79 -4.68
C GLU A 94 17.27 0.82 -5.58
N LEU A 95 17.18 -0.47 -5.20
CA LEU A 95 16.34 -1.41 -5.92
C LEU A 95 14.86 -1.01 -5.85
N PHE A 96 14.39 -0.60 -4.68
CA PHE A 96 13.03 -0.09 -4.53
C PHE A 96 12.79 1.16 -5.38
N LYS A 97 13.68 2.15 -5.30
CA LYS A 97 13.60 3.39 -6.08
C LYS A 97 13.60 3.13 -7.58
N SER A 98 14.47 2.25 -8.04
CA SER A 98 14.54 1.86 -9.45
C SER A 98 13.32 1.04 -9.91
N SER A 99 12.72 0.22 -9.03
CA SER A 99 11.50 -0.54 -9.36
C SER A 99 10.32 0.40 -9.63
N ILE A 100 10.13 1.41 -8.78
CA ILE A 100 9.08 2.42 -8.97
C ILE A 100 9.33 3.26 -10.22
N LYS A 101 10.55 3.81 -10.38
CA LYS A 101 10.89 4.65 -11.54
C LYS A 101 10.74 3.93 -12.87
N ASN A 102 11.15 2.65 -12.93
CA ASN A 102 11.03 1.86 -14.15
C ASN A 102 9.65 1.24 -14.34
N ASN A 103 8.72 1.46 -13.40
CA ASN A 103 7.39 0.86 -13.38
C ASN A 103 7.44 -0.67 -13.52
N LYS A 104 8.39 -1.30 -12.84
CA LYS A 104 8.64 -2.74 -12.91
C LYS A 104 8.51 -3.36 -11.52
N HIS A 105 8.13 -4.63 -11.48
CA HIS A 105 8.09 -5.44 -10.26
C HIS A 105 7.06 -4.98 -9.20
N PHE A 106 5.85 -4.62 -9.64
CA PHE A 106 4.70 -4.48 -8.76
C PHE A 106 3.86 -5.76 -8.74
N TYR A 107 3.13 -5.97 -7.65
CA TYR A 107 2.22 -7.09 -7.49
C TYR A 107 0.81 -6.72 -7.98
N GLY A 108 0.15 -7.66 -8.64
CA GLY A 108 -1.23 -7.49 -9.11
C GLY A 108 -1.35 -6.75 -10.44
N GLN A 109 -2.59 -6.38 -10.78
CA GLN A 109 -2.91 -5.60 -11.96
C GLN A 109 -2.91 -4.10 -11.64
N ASP A 110 -2.65 -3.30 -12.67
CA ASP A 110 -2.79 -1.84 -12.60
C ASP A 110 -4.29 -1.48 -12.56
N ASP A 111 -4.67 -0.58 -11.66
CA ASP A 111 -6.03 -0.06 -11.56
C ASP A 111 -6.27 1.16 -12.47
N GLY A 112 -5.22 1.67 -13.12
CA GLY A 112 -5.26 2.81 -14.02
C GLY A 112 -5.40 4.16 -13.32
N LYS A 113 -5.31 4.21 -11.98
CA LYS A 113 -5.47 5.45 -11.21
C LYS A 113 -4.16 6.22 -11.02
N GLY A 114 -3.02 5.66 -11.44
CA GLY A 114 -1.73 6.35 -11.43
C GLY A 114 -1.07 6.44 -10.05
N TRP A 115 -1.37 5.51 -9.16
CA TRP A 115 -0.79 5.43 -7.81
C TRP A 115 -0.02 4.13 -7.62
N PHE A 116 1.12 4.22 -6.93
CA PHE A 116 1.75 3.06 -6.31
C PHE A 116 1.45 3.07 -4.82
N TRP A 117 1.11 1.90 -4.31
CA TRP A 117 0.89 1.62 -2.91
C TRP A 117 2.10 0.87 -2.37
N LEU A 118 2.75 1.41 -1.35
CA LEU A 118 3.68 0.66 -0.52
C LEU A 118 2.88 -0.04 0.57
N VAL A 119 3.00 -1.36 0.65
CA VAL A 119 2.12 -2.20 1.46
C VAL A 119 2.93 -3.13 2.34
N ALA A 120 2.49 -3.33 3.58
CA ALA A 120 3.02 -4.34 4.48
C ALA A 120 2.12 -5.57 4.52
N GLY A 121 2.64 -6.67 3.99
CA GLY A 121 2.04 -7.99 4.03
C GLY A 121 2.62 -8.86 5.14
N GLN A 122 1.88 -9.89 5.53
CA GLN A 122 2.32 -10.90 6.48
C GLN A 122 2.51 -12.24 5.74
N ASN A 123 3.69 -12.85 5.88
CA ASN A 123 3.91 -14.23 5.47
C ASN A 123 4.40 -15.08 6.66
N PRO A 124 4.43 -16.43 6.54
CA PRO A 124 4.94 -17.29 7.62
C PRO A 124 6.37 -16.97 8.06
N GLY A 125 7.15 -16.28 7.22
CA GLY A 125 8.49 -15.83 7.58
C GLY A 125 8.53 -14.49 8.33
N GLY A 126 7.39 -13.78 8.47
CA GLY A 126 7.27 -12.46 9.09
C GLY A 126 6.76 -11.35 8.15
N LEU A 127 6.74 -10.12 8.64
CA LEU A 127 6.32 -8.92 7.90
C LEU A 127 7.22 -8.61 6.70
N TYR A 128 6.66 -8.37 5.54
CA TYR A 128 7.39 -7.97 4.33
C TYR A 128 6.70 -6.79 3.65
N LEU A 129 7.45 -6.06 2.84
CA LEU A 129 6.95 -4.96 2.02
C LEU A 129 6.87 -5.37 0.57
N TYR A 130 5.89 -4.81 -0.12
CA TYR A 130 5.78 -4.90 -1.56
C TYR A 130 5.09 -3.67 -2.11
N VAL A 131 5.16 -3.52 -3.43
CA VAL A 131 4.49 -2.43 -4.14
C VAL A 131 3.38 -3.01 -5.00
N THR A 132 2.24 -2.35 -5.02
CA THR A 132 1.13 -2.65 -5.93
C THR A 132 0.56 -1.37 -6.51
N LYS A 133 -0.17 -1.47 -7.63
CA LYS A 133 -0.85 -0.35 -8.26
C LYS A 133 -2.35 -0.30 -7.94
N ALA A 134 -2.91 -1.38 -7.44
CA ALA A 134 -4.28 -1.40 -6.95
C ALA A 134 -4.33 -1.18 -5.44
N PRO A 135 -5.44 -0.65 -4.88
CA PRO A 135 -5.60 -0.55 -3.44
C PRO A 135 -5.41 -1.92 -2.76
N PRO A 136 -4.60 -2.01 -1.70
CA PRO A 136 -4.33 -3.28 -1.02
C PRO A 136 -5.50 -3.69 -0.12
N TYR A 137 -6.50 -4.36 -0.69
CA TYR A 137 -7.64 -4.87 0.06
C TYR A 137 -7.20 -5.98 1.05
N GLY A 138 -7.37 -5.73 2.35
CA GLY A 138 -7.02 -6.69 3.41
C GLY A 138 -5.54 -6.73 3.79
N GLU A 139 -4.71 -5.83 3.25
CA GLU A 139 -3.31 -5.66 3.67
C GLU A 139 -3.06 -4.23 4.15
N ARG A 140 -1.88 -3.94 4.72
CA ARG A 140 -1.62 -2.65 5.38
C ARG A 140 -1.04 -1.63 4.39
N PRO A 141 -1.79 -0.63 3.91
CA PRO A 141 -1.20 0.45 3.13
C PRO A 141 -0.32 1.31 4.05
N LEU A 142 0.93 1.52 3.65
CA LEU A 142 1.87 2.35 4.40
C LEU A 142 2.06 3.72 3.76
N ALA A 143 2.18 3.76 2.43
CA ALA A 143 2.41 5.00 1.68
C ALA A 143 1.81 4.95 0.27
N LEU A 144 1.47 6.14 -0.23
CA LEU A 144 0.99 6.40 -1.59
C LEU A 144 2.09 7.15 -2.32
N ILE A 145 2.33 6.76 -3.56
CA ILE A 145 3.38 7.33 -4.40
C ILE A 145 2.76 7.64 -5.75
N LYS A 146 2.87 8.88 -6.21
CA LYS A 146 2.36 9.30 -7.51
C LYS A 146 3.22 8.69 -8.61
N GLU A 147 2.59 8.06 -9.59
CA GLU A 147 3.29 7.56 -10.78
C GLU A 147 3.88 8.70 -11.63
N SER A 148 3.20 9.86 -11.65
CA SER A 148 3.65 11.04 -12.39
C SER A 148 4.86 11.73 -11.78
N ASN A 149 5.08 11.59 -10.46
CA ASN A 149 6.17 12.24 -9.75
C ASN A 149 6.65 11.38 -8.56
N PRO A 150 7.30 10.24 -8.83
CA PRO A 150 7.80 9.37 -7.77
C PRO A 150 8.94 10.01 -6.97
N GLU A 151 9.65 10.99 -7.54
CA GLU A 151 10.74 11.73 -6.89
C GLU A 151 10.29 12.45 -5.62
N GLU A 152 9.13 13.11 -5.65
CA GLU A 152 8.59 13.85 -4.49
C GLU A 152 8.46 12.95 -3.26
N PHE A 153 8.03 11.70 -3.47
CA PHE A 153 7.95 10.73 -2.38
C PHE A 153 9.33 10.50 -1.76
N PHE A 154 10.37 10.23 -2.55
CA PHE A 154 11.71 9.96 -2.00
C PHE A 154 12.35 11.18 -1.32
N GLU A 155 11.97 12.39 -1.73
CA GLU A 155 12.49 13.64 -1.18
C GLU A 155 11.78 14.08 0.10
N LYS A 156 10.53 13.66 0.32
CA LYS A 156 9.72 14.17 1.44
C LYS A 156 9.02 13.09 2.26
N VAL A 157 9.28 11.81 2.00
CA VAL A 157 8.65 10.71 2.74
C VAL A 157 8.82 10.85 4.25
N ASN A 158 7.71 10.68 4.96
CA ASN A 158 7.64 10.61 6.41
C ASN A 158 7.65 9.14 6.85
N TRP A 159 8.85 8.59 7.06
CA TRP A 159 9.01 7.20 7.51
C TRP A 159 8.42 6.93 8.89
N HIS A 160 8.32 7.94 9.75
CA HIS A 160 7.65 7.79 11.04
C HIS A 160 6.16 7.54 10.85
N MET A 161 5.50 8.25 9.94
CA MET A 161 4.10 8.01 9.61
C MET A 161 3.89 6.61 9.04
N CYS A 162 4.76 6.15 8.14
CA CYS A 162 4.73 4.77 7.63
C CYS A 162 4.86 3.74 8.76
N PHE A 163 5.73 4.00 9.75
CA PHE A 163 5.90 3.14 10.92
C PHE A 163 4.65 3.13 11.83
N VAL A 164 4.00 4.28 12.03
CA VAL A 164 2.74 4.37 12.78
C VAL A 164 1.64 3.57 12.09
N ARG A 165 1.50 3.71 10.77
CA ARG A 165 0.54 2.94 9.96
C ARG A 165 0.80 1.44 10.02
N LEU A 166 2.08 1.04 10.03
CA LEU A 166 2.47 -0.36 10.19
C LEU A 166 1.97 -0.97 11.52
N HIS A 167 1.96 -0.19 12.59
CA HIS A 167 1.57 -0.64 13.93
C HIS A 167 0.09 -0.42 14.25
N LYS A 168 -0.67 0.22 13.36
CA LYS A 168 -2.09 0.44 13.56
C LYS A 168 -2.84 -0.90 13.49
N TRP A 169 -3.39 -1.30 14.63
CA TRP A 169 -3.90 -2.64 14.94
C TRP A 169 -5.23 -3.01 14.23
N ASN A 170 -5.87 -2.11 13.48
CA ASN A 170 -7.25 -2.31 13.01
C ASN A 170 -7.43 -2.91 11.60
N LEU A 171 -6.36 -3.27 10.88
CA LEU A 171 -6.47 -3.79 9.50
C LEU A 171 -6.31 -5.32 9.39
N TRP A 172 -6.59 -6.05 10.46
CA TRP A 172 -6.48 -7.51 10.48
C TRP A 172 -7.77 -8.16 9.96
N GLY A 173 -7.94 -8.17 8.64
CA GLY A 173 -8.79 -9.12 7.93
C GLY A 173 -7.89 -9.90 6.98
N GLY A 174 -7.89 -11.24 7.04
CA GLY A 174 -6.99 -12.08 6.23
C GLY A 174 -7.05 -11.79 4.72
N LYS A 175 -6.16 -12.43 3.95
CA LYS A 175 -6.11 -12.30 2.48
C LYS A 175 -7.52 -12.24 1.89
N ALA A 176 -7.87 -11.13 1.24
CA ALA A 176 -9.11 -10.99 0.51
C ALA A 176 -9.05 -11.86 -0.76
N THR A 177 -9.13 -13.17 -0.60
CA THR A 177 -9.25 -14.09 -1.74
C THR A 177 -10.67 -14.09 -2.31
N GLU A 178 -11.66 -13.54 -1.60
CA GLU A 178 -13.06 -13.50 -2.04
C GLU A 178 -13.82 -12.25 -1.53
N PHE A 179 -13.79 -11.11 -2.25
CA PHE A 179 -14.85 -10.05 -2.25
C PHE A 179 -14.55 -8.86 -3.21
N PRO A 180 -15.52 -8.22 -3.93
CA PRO A 180 -16.85 -8.63 -4.40
C PRO A 180 -16.96 -8.61 -5.94
N TYR A 181 -16.34 -9.56 -6.64
CA TYR A 181 -16.84 -10.01 -7.95
C TYR A 181 -16.61 -11.51 -8.06
N PRO A 182 -17.61 -12.33 -8.43
CA PRO A 182 -17.32 -13.64 -8.95
C PRO A 182 -16.51 -13.46 -10.24
N MET A 183 -15.34 -14.09 -10.33
CA MET A 183 -14.68 -14.21 -11.63
C MET A 183 -15.66 -14.90 -12.58
N MET A 184 -15.98 -14.23 -13.69
CA MET A 184 -16.99 -14.62 -14.69
C MET A 184 -16.86 -16.05 -15.25
N TRP A 185 -15.78 -16.78 -14.95
CA TRP A 185 -15.61 -18.16 -15.39
C TRP A 185 -16.49 -19.17 -14.62
N ARG A 186 -17.03 -18.81 -13.43
CA ARG A 186 -17.89 -19.71 -12.63
C ARG A 186 -19.42 -19.58 -12.86
N LEU A 187 -19.88 -18.64 -13.69
CA LEU A 187 -21.32 -18.45 -13.95
C LEU A 187 -21.86 -19.24 -15.15
N ARG A 188 -21.09 -20.18 -15.72
CA ARG A 188 -21.51 -20.90 -16.94
C ARG A 188 -22.18 -22.25 -16.72
N ASN A 189 -22.25 -22.77 -15.48
CA ASN A 189 -22.78 -24.11 -15.18
C ASN A 189 -23.71 -24.11 -13.95
N GLN A 190 -24.69 -23.20 -13.90
CA GLN A 190 -25.85 -23.32 -13.01
C GLN A 190 -27.13 -23.01 -13.78
#